data_AF-A0A6B3G1J7-F1
#
_entry.id   AF-A0A6B3G1J7-F1
#
_cell.length_a   1.000
_cell.length_b   1.000
_cell.length_c   1.000
_cell.angle_alpha   90.00
_cell.angle_beta   90.00
_cell.angle_gamma   90.00
#
_symmetry.space_group_name_H-M   'P 1'
#
loop_
_entity.id
_entity.type
_entity.pdbx_description
1 polymer ?
#
loop_
_entity_poly.entity_id
_entity_poly.type
_entity_poly.pdbx_seq_one_letter_code
_entity_poly.pdbx_strand_id
1 'polypeptide(L)'
;VSGRVPMRSELRMRFSYGRVTPWVHKVDNRTVAVAGPDSVWLDTEAETYGQNLTTYSDFTVGPGDRVAFTISWQPSHHEPPALPEPENSLEATENFWREWVEQCTYHGPYREAVVRSLITLKALTYAPTGGI
;
A
#
# COMPACT_ATOMS: atom_id res chain seq x y z
N VAL A 1 -11.18 -4.51 -25.68
CA VAL A 1 -10.91 -5.77 -24.96
C VAL A 1 -12.20 -6.21 -24.30
N SER A 2 -12.69 -7.43 -24.56
CA SER A 2 -13.88 -8.01 -23.90
C SER A 2 -13.46 -9.25 -23.14
N GLY A 3 -14.05 -9.48 -21.96
CA GLY A 3 -13.74 -10.61 -21.09
C GLY A 3 -13.88 -10.25 -19.61
N ARG A 4 -14.10 -11.26 -18.77
CA ARG A 4 -14.08 -11.13 -17.30
C ARG A 4 -13.06 -12.13 -16.76
N VAL A 5 -12.22 -11.68 -15.84
CA VAL A 5 -11.12 -12.48 -15.27
C VAL A 5 -11.42 -12.73 -13.79
N PRO A 6 -11.60 -13.99 -13.36
CA PRO A 6 -11.61 -14.30 -11.94
C PRO A 6 -10.21 -14.08 -11.36
N MET A 7 -10.14 -13.38 -10.24
CA MET A 7 -8.91 -12.97 -9.56
C MET A 7 -8.99 -13.39 -8.09
N ARG A 8 -7.83 -13.73 -7.52
CA ARG A 8 -7.68 -14.00 -6.09
C ARG A 8 -6.56 -13.14 -5.51
N SER A 9 -6.86 -12.47 -4.40
CA SER A 9 -5.87 -11.78 -3.56
C SER A 9 -5.52 -12.65 -2.36
N GLU A 10 -4.24 -12.73 -2.03
CA GLU A 10 -3.72 -13.40 -0.83
C GLU A 10 -2.85 -12.43 -0.03
N LEU A 11 -3.29 -12.04 1.16
CA LEU A 11 -2.55 -11.16 2.07
C LEU A 11 -2.04 -11.94 3.28
N ARG A 12 -0.71 -12.05 3.39
CA ARG A 12 -0.01 -12.63 4.54
C ARG A 12 0.78 -11.57 5.28
N MET A 13 0.26 -11.12 6.42
CA MET A 13 0.91 -10.08 7.22
C MET A 13 1.97 -10.69 8.14
N ARG A 14 3.20 -10.13 8.09
CA ARG A 14 4.38 -10.64 8.81
C ARG A 14 4.97 -9.56 9.69
N PHE A 15 4.44 -9.42 10.90
CA PHE A 15 4.95 -8.48 11.89
C PHE A 15 6.22 -9.01 12.54
N SER A 16 7.11 -8.10 12.94
CA SER A 16 8.39 -8.44 13.58
C SER A 16 9.16 -9.53 12.81
N TYR A 17 9.32 -9.35 11.49
CA TYR A 17 9.96 -10.32 10.60
C TYR A 17 9.29 -11.70 10.60
N GLY A 18 7.97 -11.75 10.80
CA GLY A 18 7.18 -12.98 10.85
C GLY A 18 7.18 -13.70 12.20
N ARG A 19 7.83 -13.13 13.23
CA ARG A 19 7.83 -13.68 14.60
C ARG A 19 6.47 -13.59 15.28
N VAL A 20 5.66 -12.57 14.93
CA VAL A 20 4.37 -12.33 15.55
C VAL A 20 3.25 -12.67 14.57
N THR A 21 2.37 -13.58 14.96
CA THR A 21 1.12 -13.85 14.24
C THR A 21 0.08 -12.83 14.68
N PRO A 22 -0.44 -11.98 13.79
CA PRO A 22 -1.42 -10.97 14.16
C PRO A 22 -2.78 -11.61 14.46
N TRP A 23 -3.56 -10.96 15.32
CA TRP A 23 -4.98 -11.23 15.45
C TRP A 23 -5.75 -10.43 14.39
N VAL A 24 -6.44 -11.13 13.49
CA VAL A 24 -7.21 -10.54 12.38
C VAL A 24 -8.70 -10.56 12.71
N HIS A 25 -9.35 -9.41 12.62
CA HIS A 25 -10.79 -9.26 12.85
C HIS A 25 -11.38 -8.11 12.03
N LYS A 26 -12.69 -7.91 12.13
CA LYS A 26 -13.42 -6.81 11.47
C LYS A 26 -13.73 -5.70 12.48
N VAL A 27 -13.51 -4.45 12.10
CA VAL A 27 -13.98 -3.24 12.80
C VAL A 27 -14.68 -2.38 11.76
N ASP A 28 -15.96 -2.05 11.97
CA ASP A 28 -16.78 -1.29 11.02
C ASP A 28 -16.68 -1.82 9.56
N ASN A 29 -16.72 -3.15 9.42
CA ASN A 29 -16.56 -3.89 8.16
C ASN A 29 -15.17 -3.82 7.50
N ARG A 30 -14.20 -3.15 8.12
CA ARG A 30 -12.79 -3.08 7.68
C ARG A 30 -11.99 -4.23 8.27
N THR A 31 -11.04 -4.78 7.52
CA THR A 31 -10.19 -5.87 8.02
C THR A 31 -8.98 -5.27 8.73
N VAL A 32 -8.81 -5.59 10.00
CA VAL A 32 -7.67 -5.12 10.80
C VAL A 32 -6.86 -6.30 11.34
N ALA A 33 -5.55 -6.18 11.28
CA ALA A 33 -4.59 -7.11 11.86
C ALA A 33 -3.81 -6.39 12.96
N VAL A 34 -3.89 -6.91 14.19
CA VAL A 34 -3.21 -6.33 15.36
C VAL A 34 -2.10 -7.26 15.82
N ALA A 35 -0.91 -6.71 16.03
CA ALA A 35 0.27 -7.41 16.51
C ALA A 35 1.00 -6.56 17.56
N GLY A 36 0.60 -6.68 18.82
CA GLY A 36 1.16 -5.89 19.92
C GLY A 36 0.89 -4.38 19.71
N PRO A 37 1.92 -3.53 19.65
CA PRO A 37 1.75 -2.09 19.45
C PRO A 37 1.39 -1.71 18.01
N ASP A 38 1.47 -2.65 17.06
CA ASP A 38 1.27 -2.39 15.64
C ASP A 38 -0.12 -2.84 15.17
N SER A 39 -0.69 -2.07 14.23
CA SER A 39 -1.87 -2.50 13.47
C SER A 39 -1.70 -2.23 11.98
N VAL A 40 -2.29 -3.12 11.17
CA VAL A 40 -2.44 -2.96 9.73
C VAL A 40 -3.92 -3.06 9.39
N TRP A 41 -4.41 -2.04 8.69
CA TRP A 41 -5.78 -1.95 8.19
C TRP A 41 -5.78 -2.25 6.70
N LEU A 42 -6.63 -3.18 6.29
CA LEU A 42 -6.91 -3.51 4.90
C LEU A 42 -8.31 -2.98 4.55
N ASP A 43 -8.34 -2.07 3.59
CA ASP A 43 -9.55 -1.49 3.03
C ASP A 43 -9.67 -1.89 1.56
N THR A 44 -10.82 -2.50 1.24
CA THR A 44 -11.16 -2.98 -0.11
C THR A 44 -12.67 -3.18 -0.21
N GLU A 45 -13.21 -3.02 -1.42
CA GLU A 45 -14.60 -3.34 -1.73
C GLU A 45 -14.82 -4.85 -1.92
N ALA A 46 -13.75 -5.61 -2.16
CA ALA A 46 -13.85 -7.04 -2.37
C ALA A 46 -14.07 -7.76 -1.03
N GLU A 47 -15.01 -8.71 -0.98
CA GLU A 47 -15.25 -9.48 0.24
C GLU A 47 -13.99 -10.24 0.67
N THR A 48 -13.69 -10.20 1.96
CA THR A 48 -12.49 -10.82 2.53
C THR A 48 -12.86 -11.93 3.50
N TYR A 49 -12.10 -13.02 3.49
CA TYR A 49 -12.23 -14.12 4.45
C TYR A 49 -10.85 -14.60 4.92
N GLY A 50 -10.79 -15.19 6.11
CA GLY A 50 -9.57 -15.72 6.70
C GLY A 50 -9.45 -17.23 6.54
N GLN A 51 -8.30 -17.73 6.11
CA GLN A 51 -7.97 -19.16 6.09
C GLN A 51 -6.46 -19.36 6.25
N ASN A 52 -6.02 -20.36 7.03
CA ASN A 52 -4.59 -20.71 7.17
C ASN A 52 -3.67 -19.50 7.44
N LEU A 53 -4.07 -18.62 8.39
CA LEU A 53 -3.34 -17.39 8.74
C LEU A 53 -3.10 -16.43 7.55
N THR A 54 -3.99 -16.46 6.56
CA THR A 54 -3.96 -15.63 5.35
C THR A 54 -5.34 -15.00 5.17
N THR A 55 -5.37 -13.71 4.79
CA THR A 55 -6.59 -13.03 4.38
C THR A 55 -6.74 -13.17 2.86
N TYR A 56 -7.84 -13.74 2.42
CA TYR A 56 -8.15 -13.98 1.02
C TYR A 56 -9.27 -13.06 0.55
N SER A 57 -9.30 -12.81 -0.75
CA SER A 57 -10.45 -12.23 -1.45
C SER A 57 -10.55 -12.82 -2.85
N ASP A 58 -11.76 -13.23 -3.24
CA ASP A 58 -12.07 -13.74 -4.57
C ASP A 58 -13.03 -12.78 -5.25
N PHE A 59 -12.69 -12.31 -6.45
CA PHE A 59 -13.47 -11.31 -7.18
C PHE A 59 -13.29 -11.48 -8.68
N THR A 60 -14.08 -10.79 -9.48
CA THR A 60 -14.01 -10.88 -10.95
C THR A 60 -13.88 -9.48 -11.54
N VAL A 61 -12.86 -9.26 -12.35
CA VAL A 61 -12.57 -7.97 -12.99
C VAL A 61 -12.97 -8.03 -14.46
N GLY A 62 -13.84 -7.12 -14.89
CA GLY A 62 -14.21 -6.88 -16.29
C GLY A 62 -13.51 -5.65 -16.89
N PRO A 63 -13.82 -5.30 -18.15
CA PRO A 63 -13.23 -4.14 -18.81
C PRO A 63 -13.71 -2.85 -18.14
N GLY A 64 -12.78 -2.02 -17.68
CA GLY A 64 -13.07 -0.77 -16.98
C GLY A 64 -13.24 -0.90 -15.46
N ASP A 65 -13.41 -2.11 -14.95
CA ASP A 65 -13.48 -2.36 -13.51
C ASP A 65 -12.11 -2.09 -12.87
N ARG A 66 -12.12 -1.47 -11.68
CA ARG A 66 -10.95 -1.27 -10.84
C ARG A 66 -11.31 -1.77 -9.44
N VAL A 67 -10.43 -2.58 -8.85
CA VAL A 67 -10.61 -3.08 -7.48
C VAL A 67 -9.36 -2.70 -6.70
N ALA A 68 -9.53 -1.84 -5.69
CA ALA A 68 -8.44 -1.37 -4.87
C ALA A 68 -8.27 -2.24 -3.62
N PHE A 69 -7.01 -2.43 -3.24
CA PHE A 69 -6.60 -2.98 -1.94
C PHE A 69 -5.64 -1.98 -1.33
N THR A 70 -6.02 -1.38 -0.22
CA THR A 70 -5.22 -0.34 0.44
C THR A 70 -4.86 -0.80 1.83
N ILE A 71 -3.60 -0.54 2.19
CA ILE A 71 -3.01 -0.98 3.45
C ILE A 71 -2.52 0.26 4.20
N SER A 72 -3.04 0.45 5.42
CA SER A 72 -2.61 1.52 6.32
C SER A 72 -2.02 0.93 7.59
N TRP A 73 -0.83 1.39 7.99
CA TRP A 73 -0.25 1.06 9.28
C TRP A 73 -0.47 2.20 10.26
N GLN A 74 -0.73 1.84 11.53
CA GLN A 74 -0.71 2.78 12.65
C GLN A 74 -0.50 2.03 13.98
N PRO A 75 -0.13 2.73 15.06
CA PRO A 75 -0.15 2.14 16.39
C PRO A 75 -1.54 1.57 16.73
N SER A 76 -1.58 0.36 17.29
CA SER A 76 -2.82 -0.40 17.53
C SER A 76 -3.79 0.24 18.54
N HIS A 77 -3.30 1.19 19.34
CA HIS A 77 -4.08 1.92 20.33
C HIS A 77 -4.65 3.25 19.82
N HIS A 78 -4.39 3.61 18.55
CA HIS A 78 -5.00 4.76 17.91
C HIS A 78 -6.38 4.40 17.35
N GLU A 79 -7.23 5.43 17.18
CA GLU A 79 -8.49 5.31 16.45
C GLU A 79 -8.26 4.84 15.01
N PRO A 80 -9.24 4.18 14.36
CA PRO A 80 -9.10 3.70 12.98
C PRO A 80 -8.58 4.80 12.04
N PRO A 81 -7.66 4.49 11.10
CA PRO A 81 -7.15 5.50 10.19
C PRO A 81 -8.27 5.97 9.28
N ALA A 82 -8.15 7.17 8.73
CA ALA A 82 -9.08 7.66 7.70
C ALA A 82 -9.21 6.63 6.56
N LEU A 83 -10.39 6.56 5.95
CA LEU A 83 -10.58 5.72 4.78
C LEU A 83 -9.67 6.24 3.65
N PRO A 84 -8.84 5.36 3.06
CA PRO A 84 -7.97 5.75 1.98
C PRO A 84 -8.79 5.96 0.70
N GLU A 85 -8.46 7.02 -0.04
CA GLU A 85 -8.95 7.26 -1.40
C GLU A 85 -7.87 6.76 -2.37
N PRO A 86 -7.97 5.54 -2.94
CA PRO A 86 -6.86 4.88 -3.62
C PRO A 86 -6.35 5.66 -4.83
N GLU A 87 -7.27 6.15 -5.65
CA GLU A 87 -6.99 6.94 -6.85
C GLU A 87 -6.30 8.26 -6.51
N ASN A 88 -6.85 9.00 -5.55
CA ASN A 88 -6.27 10.27 -5.11
C ASN A 88 -4.89 10.07 -4.49
N SER A 89 -4.69 8.99 -3.74
CA SER A 89 -3.40 8.65 -3.12
C SER A 89 -2.34 8.31 -4.17
N LEU A 90 -2.72 7.57 -5.22
CA LEU A 90 -1.84 7.26 -6.34
C LEU A 90 -1.47 8.53 -7.12
N GLU A 91 -2.46 9.35 -7.48
CA GLU A 91 -2.24 10.60 -8.20
C GLU A 91 -1.35 11.56 -7.41
N ALA A 92 -1.62 11.76 -6.12
CA ALA A 92 -0.80 12.61 -5.25
C ALA A 92 0.66 12.10 -5.16
N THR A 93 0.84 10.77 -5.08
CA THR A 93 2.19 10.16 -5.05
C THR A 93 2.92 10.39 -6.37
N GLU A 94 2.26 10.19 -7.51
CA GLU A 94 2.88 10.42 -8.82
C GLU A 94 3.24 11.89 -9.02
N ASN A 95 2.33 12.82 -8.69
CA ASN A 95 2.56 14.26 -8.84
C ASN A 95 3.73 14.71 -7.97
N PHE A 96 3.77 14.30 -6.70
CA PHE A 96 4.90 14.60 -5.82
C PHE A 96 6.25 14.20 -6.43
N TRP A 97 6.35 12.97 -6.94
CA TRP A 97 7.62 12.49 -7.52
C TRP A 97 7.96 13.15 -8.86
N ARG A 98 6.97 13.46 -9.70
CA ARG A 98 7.17 14.20 -10.96
C ARG A 98 7.70 15.60 -10.67
N GLU A 99 7.01 16.36 -9.82
CA GLU A 99 7.40 17.72 -9.43
C GLU A 99 8.78 17.76 -8.77
N TRP A 100 9.08 16.76 -7.92
CA TRP A 100 10.39 16.69 -7.26
C TRP A 100 11.52 16.41 -8.25
N VAL A 101 11.32 15.50 -9.20
CA VAL A 101 12.32 15.16 -10.23
C VAL A 101 12.53 16.30 -11.23
N GLU A 102 11.49 17.10 -11.52
CA GLU A 102 11.59 18.26 -12.43
C GLU A 102 12.63 19.30 -11.97
N GLN A 103 12.96 19.32 -10.69
CA GLN A 103 14.01 20.19 -10.12
C GLN A 103 15.43 19.71 -10.46
N CYS A 104 15.60 18.51 -11.04
CA CYS A 104 16.90 17.98 -11.44
C CYS A 104 17.44 18.73 -12.68
N THR A 105 18.59 19.40 -12.50
CA THR A 105 19.24 20.22 -13.52
C THR A 105 20.14 19.43 -14.48
N TYR A 106 20.24 18.10 -14.33
CA TYR A 106 21.05 17.25 -15.20
C TYR A 106 20.35 16.96 -16.54
N HIS A 107 20.98 17.39 -17.63
CA HIS A 107 20.50 17.21 -19.01
C HIS A 107 21.46 16.38 -19.89
N GLY A 108 22.38 15.65 -19.26
CA GLY A 108 23.35 14.81 -19.97
C GLY A 108 22.76 13.47 -20.48
N PRO A 109 23.57 12.66 -21.17
CA PRO A 109 23.10 11.44 -21.84
C PRO A 109 22.57 10.36 -20.87
N TYR A 110 22.89 10.43 -19.58
CA TYR A 110 22.49 9.42 -18.58
C TYR A 110 21.28 9.85 -17.73
N ARG A 111 20.44 10.76 -18.23
CA ARG A 111 19.42 11.43 -17.40
C ARG A 111 18.47 10.46 -16.73
N GLU A 112 18.02 9.43 -17.45
CA GLU A 112 17.11 8.42 -16.90
C GLU A 112 17.72 7.68 -15.70
N ALA A 113 18.98 7.24 -15.82
CA ALA A 113 19.69 6.55 -14.74
C ALA A 113 19.93 7.48 -13.53
N VAL A 114 20.25 8.75 -13.77
CA VAL A 114 20.42 9.76 -12.73
C VAL A 114 19.09 9.99 -11.99
N VAL A 115 17.99 10.18 -12.72
CA VAL A 115 16.64 10.37 -12.14
C VAL A 115 16.25 9.16 -11.30
N ARG A 116 16.43 7.94 -11.80
CA ARG A 116 16.12 6.72 -11.05
C ARG A 116 16.92 6.66 -9.74
N SER A 117 18.21 7.00 -9.79
CA SER A 117 19.08 7.01 -8.61
C SER A 117 18.66 8.07 -7.60
N LEU A 118 18.27 9.27 -8.05
CA LEU A 118 17.78 10.35 -7.20
C LEU A 118 16.49 9.96 -6.47
N ILE A 119 15.53 9.34 -7.16
CA ILE A 119 14.29 8.83 -6.55
C ILE A 119 14.64 7.82 -5.44
N THR A 120 15.54 6.87 -5.71
CA THR A 120 15.97 5.88 -4.72
C THR A 120 16.59 6.55 -3.49
N LEU A 121 17.53 7.48 -3.67
CA LEU A 121 18.18 8.17 -2.55
C LEU A 121 17.18 8.98 -1.72
N LYS A 122 16.25 9.68 -2.38
CA LYS A 122 15.19 10.41 -1.70
C LYS A 122 14.24 9.49 -0.94
N ALA A 123 13.93 8.31 -1.48
CA ALA A 123 13.09 7.31 -0.82
C ALA A 123 13.77 6.66 0.40
N LEU A 124 15.10 6.63 0.44
CA LEU A 124 15.87 6.19 1.61
C LEU A 124 16.04 7.28 2.68
N THR A 125 15.58 8.49 2.42
CA THR A 125 15.68 9.61 3.37
C THR A 125 14.52 9.56 4.36
N TYR A 126 14.82 9.40 5.65
CA TYR A 126 13.82 9.49 6.70
C TYR A 126 13.25 10.90 6.77
N ALA A 127 12.01 11.07 6.32
CA ALA A 127 11.42 12.40 6.13
C ALA A 127 11.46 13.30 7.40
N PRO A 128 11.26 12.79 8.63
CA PRO A 128 11.29 13.65 9.82
C PRO A 128 12.66 14.25 10.18
N THR A 129 13.78 13.60 9.85
CA THR A 129 15.12 14.10 10.23
C THR A 129 16.05 14.34 9.05
N GLY A 130 15.76 13.79 7.87
CA GLY A 130 16.64 13.83 6.71
C GLY A 130 17.78 12.80 6.74
N GLY A 131 17.80 11.88 7.71
CA GLY A 131 18.81 10.82 7.79
C GLY A 131 18.67 9.78 6.67
N ILE A 132 19.78 9.20 6.24
CA ILE A 132 19.88 8.02 5.37
C ILE A 132 20.61 6.92 6.13
#